data_AF-A0A7S4PC56-F1
#
_entry.id   AF-A0A7S4PC56-F1
#
_cell.length_a   1.000
_cell.length_b   1.000
_cell.length_c   1.000
_cell.angle_alpha   90.00
_cell.angle_beta   90.00
_cell.angle_gamma   90.00
#
_symmetry.space_group_name_H-M   'P 1'
#
loop_
_entity.id
_entity.type
_entity.pdbx_description
1 polymer ?
#
loop_
_entity_poly.entity_id
_entity_poly.type
_entity_poly.pdbx_seq_one_letter_code
_entity_poly.pdbx_strand_id
1 'polypeptide(L)'
;GTVDLTALPGCLEVLVLARTALYGAVDLTQLPRSMSCFNISHNEFSGETDFSKLPQSLQQFSIEYTKLSGRILWDHYTRIHETEGSNVRVFIKLNGALQHLPGMTLFDDGISDTPFYISRFVVEGHFI
;
A
#
# COMPACT_ATOMS: atom_id res chain seq x y z
N GLY A 1 -14.02 12.16 -12.08
CA GLY A 1 -13.36 13.44 -11.69
C GLY A 1 -12.09 13.11 -10.92
N THR A 2 -11.28 14.10 -10.55
CA THR A 2 -10.13 13.89 -9.66
C THR A 2 -10.55 14.03 -8.20
N VAL A 3 -9.75 13.49 -7.28
CA VAL A 3 -9.92 13.72 -5.84
C VAL A 3 -8.87 14.71 -5.37
N ASP A 4 -9.28 15.69 -4.56
CA ASP A 4 -8.38 16.57 -3.83
C ASP A 4 -8.42 16.17 -2.35
N LEU A 5 -7.29 15.70 -1.84
CA LEU A 5 -7.14 15.26 -0.45
C LEU A 5 -6.59 16.37 0.46
N THR A 6 -6.29 17.57 -0.07
CA THR A 6 -5.69 18.69 0.70
C THR A 6 -6.63 19.31 1.73
N ALA A 7 -7.95 19.18 1.52
CA ALA A 7 -8.97 19.84 2.33
C ALA A 7 -9.74 18.86 3.25
N LEU A 8 -9.16 17.71 3.58
CA LEU A 8 -9.80 16.75 4.48
C LEU A 8 -9.83 17.28 5.92
N PRO A 9 -10.93 17.08 6.67
CA PRO A 9 -10.97 17.41 8.08
C PRO A 9 -9.86 16.69 8.86
N GLY A 10 -9.16 17.40 9.74
CA GLY A 10 -8.04 16.83 10.50
C GLY A 10 -8.43 15.69 11.46
N CYS A 11 -9.71 15.55 11.79
CA CYS A 11 -10.27 14.47 12.61
C CYS A 11 -10.92 13.34 11.79
N LEU A 12 -10.81 13.37 10.45
CA LEU A 12 -11.40 12.33 9.62
C LEU A 12 -10.67 11.00 9.88
N GLU A 13 -11.44 9.96 10.21
CA GLU A 13 -10.90 8.63 10.50
C GLU A 13 -11.12 7.67 9.33
N VAL A 14 -12.21 7.82 8.58
CA VAL A 14 -12.63 6.88 7.54
C VAL A 14 -12.91 7.64 6.26
N LEU A 15 -12.24 7.24 5.18
CA LEU A 15 -12.48 7.74 3.83
C LEU A 15 -12.67 6.57 2.87
N VAL A 16 -13.89 6.45 2.33
CA VAL A 16 -14.26 5.42 1.35
C VAL A 16 -14.74 6.10 0.08
N LEU A 17 -13.99 5.93 -1.00
CA LEU A 17 -14.26 6.45 -2.34
C LEU A 17 -14.35 5.31 -3.36
N ALA A 18 -14.62 4.09 -2.92
CA ALA A 18 -14.62 2.93 -3.80
C ALA A 18 -15.72 3.02 -4.89
N ARG A 19 -15.41 2.58 -6.12
CA ARG A 19 -16.36 2.53 -7.26
C ARG A 19 -16.96 3.88 -7.63
N THR A 20 -16.16 4.94 -7.65
CA THR A 20 -16.63 6.31 -7.93
C THR A 20 -16.17 6.86 -9.29
N ALA A 21 -15.50 6.04 -10.12
CA ALA A 21 -14.92 6.44 -11.40
C ALA A 21 -14.00 7.68 -11.27
N LEU A 22 -13.34 7.80 -10.11
CA LEU A 22 -12.31 8.80 -9.89
C LEU A 22 -11.04 8.42 -10.66
N TYR A 23 -10.30 9.43 -11.12
CA TYR A 23 -9.08 9.24 -11.90
C TYR A 23 -8.00 10.24 -11.51
N GLY A 24 -6.81 10.04 -12.05
CA GLY A 24 -5.64 10.89 -11.81
C GLY A 24 -4.71 10.35 -10.73
N ALA A 25 -3.71 11.15 -10.38
CA ALA A 25 -2.77 10.82 -9.31
C ALA A 25 -3.40 11.03 -7.93
N VAL A 26 -2.90 10.29 -6.94
CA VAL A 26 -3.33 10.39 -5.54
C VAL A 26 -2.14 10.89 -4.72
N ASP A 27 -2.32 12.05 -4.07
CA ASP A 27 -1.35 12.58 -3.13
C ASP A 27 -1.70 12.15 -1.70
N LEU A 28 -0.94 11.20 -1.16
CA LEU A 28 -1.13 10.66 0.18
C LEU A 28 -0.57 11.58 1.29
N THR A 29 0.18 12.64 0.96
CA THR A 29 0.82 13.52 1.95
C THR A 29 -0.16 14.29 2.81
N GLN A 30 -1.40 14.44 2.32
CA GLN A 30 -2.45 15.25 2.96
C GLN A 30 -3.45 14.40 3.75
N LEU A 31 -3.23 13.08 3.86
CA LEU A 31 -4.12 12.24 4.65
C LEU A 31 -4.04 12.63 6.15
N PRO A 32 -5.19 12.81 6.81
CA PRO A 32 -5.25 13.07 8.24
C PRO A 32 -4.52 12.01 9.07
N ARG A 33 -3.79 12.46 10.09
CA ARG A 33 -3.06 11.56 11.01
C ARG A 33 -3.96 10.67 11.87
N SER A 34 -5.26 10.97 11.95
CA SER A 34 -6.28 10.16 12.63
C SER A 34 -6.84 9.05 11.74
N MET A 35 -6.49 9.01 10.45
CA MET A 35 -7.12 8.11 9.50
C MET A 35 -6.82 6.65 9.83
N SER A 36 -7.86 5.86 10.05
CA SER A 36 -7.81 4.44 10.37
C SER A 36 -8.23 3.57 9.19
N CYS A 37 -9.04 4.09 8.27
CA CYS A 37 -9.51 3.39 7.08
C CYS A 37 -9.44 4.29 5.84
N PHE A 38 -8.75 3.82 4.80
CA PHE A 38 -8.66 4.49 3.50
C PHE A 38 -8.90 3.49 2.37
N ASN A 39 -10.01 3.68 1.65
CA ASN A 39 -10.40 2.80 0.56
C ASN A 39 -10.70 3.63 -0.71
N ILE A 40 -9.90 3.41 -1.74
CA ILE A 40 -10.06 4.04 -3.05
C ILE A 40 -10.17 3.01 -4.18
N SER A 41 -10.53 1.77 -3.84
CA SER A 41 -10.57 0.65 -4.79
C SER A 41 -11.57 0.85 -5.92
N HIS A 42 -11.39 0.11 -7.01
CA HIS A 42 -12.25 0.17 -8.20
C HIS A 42 -12.41 1.59 -8.75
N ASN A 43 -11.28 2.25 -8.97
CA ASN A 43 -11.20 3.58 -9.57
C ASN A 43 -10.11 3.60 -10.65
N GLU A 44 -10.13 4.62 -11.47
CA GLU A 44 -9.16 4.85 -12.55
C GLU A 44 -7.95 5.68 -12.07
N PHE A 45 -7.67 5.66 -10.77
CA PHE A 45 -6.47 6.29 -10.20
C PHE A 45 -5.22 5.69 -10.84
N SER A 46 -4.27 6.54 -11.22
CA SER A 46 -3.06 6.15 -11.94
C SER A 46 -1.88 7.04 -11.58
N GLY A 47 -0.67 6.57 -11.88
CA GLY A 47 0.57 7.27 -11.57
C GLY A 47 1.32 6.67 -10.40
N GLU A 48 2.57 7.09 -10.27
CA GLU A 48 3.46 6.66 -9.20
C GLU A 48 3.05 7.31 -7.88
N THR A 49 2.84 6.51 -6.85
CA THR A 49 2.37 6.93 -5.53
C THR A 49 3.38 6.55 -4.46
N ASP A 50 3.73 7.53 -3.62
CA ASP A 50 4.59 7.32 -2.47
C ASP A 50 3.77 6.80 -1.28
N PHE A 51 3.69 5.48 -1.14
CA PHE A 51 2.97 4.84 -0.05
C PHE A 51 3.67 4.97 1.31
N SER A 52 4.89 5.52 1.39
CA SER A 52 5.54 5.85 2.68
C SER A 52 4.82 6.99 3.41
N LYS A 53 3.94 7.72 2.72
CA LYS A 53 3.15 8.83 3.28
C LYS A 53 1.84 8.38 3.94
N LEU A 54 1.54 7.08 3.95
CA LEU A 54 0.35 6.58 4.63
C LEU A 54 0.42 6.90 6.15
N PRO A 55 -0.70 7.32 6.77
CA PRO A 55 -0.74 7.59 8.20
C PRO A 55 -0.40 6.35 9.03
N GLN A 56 0.36 6.52 10.11
CA GLN A 56 0.71 5.41 11.01
C GLN A 56 -0.50 4.80 11.72
N SER A 57 -1.58 5.57 11.88
CA SER A 57 -2.86 5.12 12.44
C SER A 57 -3.66 4.21 11.50
N LEU A 58 -3.24 4.06 10.24
CA LEU A 58 -4.00 3.38 9.22
C LEU A 58 -4.03 1.87 9.49
N GLN A 59 -5.23 1.38 9.75
CA GLN A 59 -5.51 -0.03 10.04
C GLN A 59 -5.98 -0.77 8.81
N GLN A 60 -6.76 -0.10 7.95
CA GLN A 60 -7.35 -0.65 6.74
C GLN A 60 -6.99 0.20 5.54
N PHE A 61 -6.43 -0.44 4.51
CA PHE A 61 -6.05 0.20 3.26
C PHE A 61 -6.42 -0.70 2.07
N SER A 62 -7.14 -0.16 1.09
CA SER A 62 -7.47 -0.87 -0.16
C SER A 62 -7.35 0.05 -1.38
N ILE A 63 -6.66 -0.48 -2.39
CA ILE A 63 -6.41 0.12 -3.70
C ILE A 63 -6.65 -0.88 -4.83
N GLU A 64 -7.43 -1.93 -4.55
CA GLU A 64 -7.76 -2.98 -5.50
C GLU A 64 -8.31 -2.38 -6.79
N TYR A 65 -7.97 -2.98 -7.93
CA TYR A 65 -8.45 -2.53 -9.24
C TYR A 65 -8.25 -1.03 -9.47
N THR A 66 -7.04 -0.54 -9.19
CA THR A 66 -6.57 0.79 -9.59
C THR A 66 -5.36 0.64 -10.52
N LYS A 67 -5.00 1.70 -11.23
CA LYS A 67 -3.81 1.74 -12.09
C LYS A 67 -2.62 2.40 -11.39
N LEU A 68 -2.69 2.55 -10.06
CA LEU A 68 -1.61 3.10 -9.26
C LEU A 68 -0.38 2.20 -9.35
N SER A 69 0.79 2.82 -9.36
CA SER A 69 2.08 2.16 -9.26
C SER A 69 2.85 2.72 -8.06
N GLY A 70 3.84 1.97 -7.60
CA GLY A 70 4.67 2.38 -6.48
C GLY A 70 5.06 1.19 -5.61
N ARG A 71 5.66 1.50 -4.47
CA ARG A 71 6.21 0.52 -3.54
C ARG A 71 5.65 0.75 -2.16
N ILE A 72 5.20 -0.32 -1.52
CA ILE A 72 4.85 -0.32 -0.10
C ILE A 72 5.97 -1.04 0.64
N LEU A 73 6.70 -0.34 1.51
CA LEU A 73 7.67 -0.95 2.41
C LEU A 73 6.95 -1.33 3.70
N TRP A 74 6.91 -2.62 4.06
CA TRP A 74 6.33 -3.07 5.31
C TRP A 74 7.33 -2.93 6.45
N ASP A 75 7.07 -1.96 7.31
CA ASP A 75 7.69 -1.84 8.63
C ASP A 75 6.64 -1.68 9.76
N HIS A 76 5.34 -1.60 9.45
CA HIS A 76 4.26 -1.39 10.44
C HIS A 76 2.98 -2.23 10.19
N TYR A 77 2.18 -2.42 11.25
CA TYR A 77 0.98 -3.28 11.38
C TYR A 77 -0.26 -2.85 10.56
N THR A 78 -0.12 -2.28 9.37
CA THR A 78 -1.29 -1.98 8.52
C THR A 78 -1.79 -3.25 7.85
N ARG A 79 -3.07 -3.61 8.07
CA ARG A 79 -3.71 -4.69 7.30
C ARG A 79 -4.05 -4.14 5.92
N ILE A 80 -3.22 -4.49 4.94
CA ILE A 80 -3.53 -4.25 3.54
C ILE A 80 -4.48 -5.35 3.11
N HIS A 81 -5.72 -4.97 2.83
CA HIS A 81 -6.67 -5.84 2.16
C HIS A 81 -6.26 -5.79 0.69
N GLU A 82 -5.38 -6.73 0.32
CA GLU A 82 -4.96 -7.15 -1.02
C GLU A 82 -4.83 -6.05 -2.10
N THR A 83 -3.64 -5.86 -2.65
CA THR A 83 -3.40 -4.97 -3.80
C THR A 83 -3.83 -5.61 -5.13
N GLU A 84 -4.81 -6.51 -5.11
CA GLU A 84 -5.21 -7.31 -6.27
C GLU A 84 -5.67 -6.42 -7.44
N GLY A 85 -5.22 -6.75 -8.65
CA GLY A 85 -5.54 -5.97 -9.84
C GLY A 85 -4.92 -4.57 -9.89
N SER A 86 -4.02 -4.20 -8.96
CA SER A 86 -3.23 -2.96 -9.03
C SER A 86 -1.79 -3.22 -9.51
N ASN A 87 -1.10 -2.17 -9.99
CA ASN A 87 0.31 -2.25 -10.39
C ASN A 87 1.27 -1.95 -9.21
N VAL A 88 0.79 -2.02 -7.98
CA VAL A 88 1.57 -1.73 -6.77
C VAL A 88 2.29 -2.98 -6.30
N ARG A 89 3.57 -2.83 -5.98
CA ARG A 89 4.39 -3.91 -5.43
C ARG A 89 4.53 -3.74 -3.92
N VAL A 90 4.26 -4.82 -3.20
CA VAL A 90 4.38 -4.88 -1.75
C VAL A 90 5.72 -5.52 -1.40
N PHE A 91 6.48 -4.84 -0.55
CA PHE A 91 7.81 -5.24 -0.12
C PHE A 91 7.82 -5.50 1.38
N ILE A 92 8.09 -6.74 1.77
CA ILE A 92 8.17 -7.12 3.19
C ILE A 92 9.61 -7.06 3.66
N LYS A 93 9.88 -6.28 4.71
CA LYS A 93 11.19 -6.31 5.39
C LYS A 93 11.33 -7.61 6.16
N LEU A 94 12.28 -8.45 5.76
CA LEU A 94 12.56 -9.70 6.47
C LEU A 94 13.57 -9.47 7.60
N ASN A 95 13.21 -9.88 8.81
CA ASN A 95 14.18 -10.09 9.88
C ASN A 95 15.09 -11.27 9.50
N GLY A 96 16.39 -11.19 9.83
CA GLY A 96 17.46 -12.06 9.30
C GLY A 96 17.23 -13.57 9.36
N ALA A 97 16.35 -14.08 10.22
CA ALA A 97 16.00 -15.50 10.28
C ALA A 97 15.17 -16.01 9.09
N LEU A 98 14.42 -15.13 8.40
CA LEU A 98 13.48 -15.53 7.34
C LEU A 98 14.09 -15.45 5.93
N GLN A 99 15.32 -14.96 5.78
CA GLN A 99 15.98 -14.75 4.47
C GLN A 99 16.43 -16.05 3.78
N HIS A 100 16.35 -17.20 4.46
CA HIS A 100 16.89 -18.48 3.99
C HIS A 100 15.82 -19.52 3.60
N LEU A 101 14.54 -19.16 3.55
CA LEU A 101 13.49 -20.12 3.21
C LEU A 101 13.54 -20.52 1.72
N PRO A 102 13.44 -21.83 1.39
CA PRO A 102 13.47 -22.29 0.01
C PRO A 102 12.26 -21.78 -0.78
N GLY A 103 12.49 -21.35 -2.03
CA GLY A 103 11.45 -20.76 -2.89
C GLY A 103 11.29 -19.23 -2.74
N MET A 104 12.03 -18.60 -1.82
CA MET A 104 12.04 -17.14 -1.70
C MET A 104 12.90 -16.48 -2.78
N THR A 105 12.34 -15.47 -3.45
CA THR A 105 13.10 -14.53 -4.29
C THR A 105 13.24 -13.22 -3.54
N LEU A 106 14.45 -12.94 -3.05
CA LEU A 106 14.80 -11.67 -2.42
C LEU A 106 15.22 -10.66 -3.48
N PHE A 107 14.79 -9.41 -3.31
CA PHE A 107 15.19 -8.27 -4.12
C PHE A 107 15.92 -7.27 -3.23
N ASP A 108 17.11 -6.88 -3.66
CA ASP A 108 17.80 -5.69 -3.16
C ASP A 108 17.20 -4.47 -3.87
N ASP A 109 16.72 -3.49 -3.10
CA ASP A 109 16.10 -2.29 -3.65
C ASP A 109 17.12 -1.19 -3.99
N GLY A 110 18.39 -1.37 -3.61
CA GLY A 110 19.52 -0.49 -3.90
C GLY A 110 19.44 0.91 -3.27
N ILE A 111 18.46 1.15 -2.39
CA ILE A 111 18.15 2.48 -1.84
C ILE A 111 18.06 2.45 -0.31
N SER A 112 17.73 1.31 0.30
CA SER A 112 17.64 1.20 1.76
C SER A 112 18.91 0.58 2.37
N ASP A 113 19.35 1.09 3.53
CA ASP A 113 20.43 0.50 4.35
C ASP A 113 20.10 -0.92 4.86
N THR A 114 18.90 -1.45 4.55
CA THR A 114 18.52 -2.83 4.83
C THR A 114 18.38 -3.68 3.56
N PRO A 115 19.14 -4.78 3.42
CA PRO A 115 19.50 -5.30 2.10
C PRO A 115 18.45 -6.18 1.38
N PHE A 116 17.31 -6.55 1.99
CA PHE A 116 16.45 -7.57 1.38
C PHE A 116 14.96 -7.33 1.59
N TYR A 117 14.22 -7.24 0.49
CA TYR A 117 12.76 -7.21 0.45
C TYR A 117 12.19 -8.29 -0.49
N ILE A 118 10.97 -8.76 -0.24
CA ILE A 118 10.27 -9.68 -1.14
C ILE A 118 9.33 -8.90 -2.05
N SER A 119 9.39 -9.05 -3.38
CA SER A 119 8.42 -8.43 -4.31
C SER A 119 7.25 -9.35 -4.70
N ARG A 120 7.35 -10.65 -4.39
CA ARG A 120 6.32 -11.66 -4.63
C ARG A 120 6.46 -12.82 -3.66
N PHE A 121 5.51 -12.97 -2.75
CA PHE A 121 5.35 -14.16 -1.90
C PHE A 121 4.10 -14.88 -2.37
N VAL A 122 4.25 -16.01 -3.05
CA VAL A 122 3.13 -16.93 -3.30
C VAL A 122 3.26 -18.02 -2.25
N VAL A 123 2.44 -17.96 -1.19
CA VAL A 123 2.20 -19.17 -0.40
C VAL A 123 1.08 -19.92 -1.10
N GLU A 124 1.44 -20.82 -2.01
CA GLU A 124 0.54 -21.92 -2.31
C GLU A 124 0.60 -22.86 -1.10
N GLY A 125 -0.32 -22.66 -0.16
CA GLY A 125 -0.40 -23.48 1.03
C GLY A 125 -1.34 -22.87 2.05
N HIS A 126 -2.49 -23.50 2.23
CA HIS A 126 -3.38 -23.28 3.35
C HIS A 126 -2.57 -23.17 4.66
N PHE A 127 -2.63 -22.01 5.32
CA PHE A 127 -2.27 -21.93 6.73
C PHE A 127 -3.42 -22.57 7.53
N ILE A 128 -3.06 -23.55 8.35
CA ILE A 128 -3.93 -24.20 9.33
C ILE A 128 -4.23 -23.22 10.46
#